data_AF-A0A4Q4U855-F1
#
_entry.id   AF-A0A4Q4U855-F1
#
_cell.length_a   1.000
_cell.length_b   1.000
_cell.length_c   1.000
_cell.angle_alpha   90.00
_cell.angle_beta   90.00
_cell.angle_gamma   90.00
#
_symmetry.space_group_name_H-M   'P 1'
#
loop_
_entity.id
_entity.type
_entity.pdbx_description
1 polymer ?
#
loop_
_entity_poly.entity_id
_entity_poly.type
_entity_poly.pdbx_seq_one_letter_code
_entity_poly.pdbx_strand_id
1 'polypeptide(L)'
;MLFFSFFKTLIDHEVTVELKNDIQIRGTLKSVDQYLNIKLDDIQVVEEIKYPHLSSVKNVFIRGSVVRYVHLPASAVDVPLLEDATRRGMFLSHFPSPPGISSSFPSPISLTAVQKLQIRRGKASEVL
;
A
#
# COMPACT_ATOMS: atom_id res chain seq x y z
N MET A 1 -5.11 6.11 10.03
CA MET A 1 -4.36 5.66 8.83
C MET A 1 -5.27 5.53 7.61
N LEU A 2 -6.13 6.54 7.36
CA LEU A 2 -7.17 6.51 6.32
C LEU A 2 -6.59 6.19 4.92
N PHE A 3 -5.61 6.98 4.49
CA PHE A 3 -5.02 6.84 3.16
C PHE A 3 -4.18 5.57 2.98
N PHE A 4 -3.51 5.09 4.03
CA PHE A 4 -2.82 3.81 3.96
C PHE A 4 -3.80 2.67 3.70
N SER A 5 -4.89 2.59 4.46
CA SER A 5 -5.95 1.59 4.25
C SER A 5 -6.62 1.75 2.88
N PHE A 6 -6.87 2.98 2.43
CA PHE A 6 -7.43 3.26 1.11
C PHE A 6 -6.52 2.77 -0.02
N PHE A 7 -5.22 3.11 -0.01
CA PHE A 7 -4.30 2.63 -1.04
C PHE A 7 -4.10 1.11 -1.00
N LYS A 8 -4.34 0.45 0.15
CA LYS A 8 -4.38 -1.02 0.21
C LYS A 8 -5.55 -1.61 -0.59
N THR A 9 -6.69 -0.93 -0.71
CA THR A 9 -7.80 -1.42 -1.56
C THR A 9 -7.51 -1.28 -3.06
N LEU A 10 -6.51 -0.48 -3.41
CA LEU A 10 -6.10 -0.21 -4.79
C LEU A 10 -4.89 -1.04 -5.24
N ILE A 11 -4.46 -2.04 -4.45
CA ILE A 11 -3.44 -2.99 -4.89
C ILE A 11 -3.92 -3.69 -6.17
N ASP A 12 -2.98 -3.95 -7.08
CA ASP A 12 -3.17 -4.51 -8.42
C ASP A 12 -3.99 -3.65 -9.38
N HIS A 13 -4.29 -2.40 -9.02
CA HIS A 13 -4.89 -1.42 -9.94
C HIS A 13 -3.82 -0.55 -10.59
N GLU A 14 -4.12 -0.10 -11.80
CA GLU A 14 -3.28 0.86 -12.51
C GLU A 14 -3.49 2.28 -11.96
N VAL A 15 -2.38 2.94 -11.65
CA VAL A 15 -2.35 4.30 -11.09
C VAL A 15 -1.29 5.14 -11.78
N THR A 16 -1.46 6.46 -11.78
CA THR A 16 -0.42 7.39 -12.25
C THR A 16 0.08 8.23 -11.08
N VAL A 17 1.36 8.10 -10.76
CA VAL A 17 2.02 8.85 -9.69
C VAL A 17 2.75 10.04 -10.29
N GLU A 18 2.36 11.24 -9.86
CA GLU A 18 3.05 12.48 -10.19
C GLU A 18 3.97 12.88 -9.04
N LEU A 19 5.24 13.09 -9.35
CA LEU A 19 6.26 13.48 -8.40
C LEU A 19 6.35 15.02 -8.28
N LYS A 20 6.95 15.51 -7.20
CA LYS A 20 7.17 16.95 -6.95
C LYS A 20 8.05 17.65 -8.00
N ASN A 21 8.78 16.89 -8.81
CA ASN A 21 9.57 17.38 -9.93
C ASN A 21 8.86 17.20 -11.28
N ASP A 22 7.53 17.03 -11.25
CA ASP A 22 6.64 16.97 -12.42
C ASP A 22 6.79 15.70 -13.27
N ILE A 23 7.60 14.72 -12.84
CA ILE A 23 7.68 13.41 -13.49
C ILE A 23 6.41 12.61 -13.19
N GLN A 24 5.79 12.08 -14.24
CA GLN A 24 4.62 11.21 -14.14
C GLN A 24 4.98 9.77 -14.51
N ILE A 25 4.68 8.87 -13.59
CA ILE A 25 4.95 7.43 -13.73
C ILE A 25 3.62 6.69 -13.60
N ARG A 26 3.19 6.06 -14.69
CA ARG A 26 2.02 5.17 -14.70
C ARG A 26 2.48 3.74 -14.44
N GLY A 27 1.72 2.95 -13.72
CA GLY A 27 2.02 1.53 -13.48
C GLY A 27 1.03 0.86 -12.56
N THR A 28 1.26 -0.42 -12.29
CA THR A 28 0.38 -1.24 -11.43
C THR A 28 0.83 -1.13 -9.97
N LEU A 29 -0.06 -0.70 -9.08
CA LEU A 29 0.24 -0.58 -7.65
C LEU A 29 0.41 -1.95 -7.00
N LYS A 30 1.62 -2.28 -6.53
CA LYS A 30 1.91 -3.57 -5.89
C LYS A 30 1.92 -3.52 -4.38
N SER A 31 2.41 -2.43 -3.82
CA SER A 31 2.43 -2.26 -2.37
C SER A 31 2.47 -0.81 -1.97
N VAL A 32 1.83 -0.53 -0.83
CA VAL A 32 1.93 0.73 -0.11
C VAL A 32 2.27 0.45 1.36
N ASP A 33 3.01 1.35 1.99
CA ASP A 33 3.32 1.32 3.43
C ASP A 33 2.70 2.50 4.20
N GLN A 34 2.90 2.53 5.52
CA GLN A 34 2.34 3.57 6.40
C GLN A 34 2.87 4.98 6.12
N TYR A 35 4.02 5.11 5.45
CA TYR A 35 4.60 6.39 5.02
C TYR A 35 4.19 6.75 3.60
N LEU A 36 3.27 5.98 3.02
CA LEU A 36 2.81 6.10 1.64
C LEU A 36 3.95 5.94 0.63
N ASN A 37 4.98 5.15 0.97
CA ASN A 37 5.92 4.68 -0.03
C ASN A 37 5.21 3.69 -0.96
N ILE A 38 5.40 3.85 -2.26
CA ILE A 38 4.64 3.16 -3.30
C ILE A 38 5.59 2.29 -4.11
N LYS A 39 5.22 1.03 -4.34
CA LYS A 39 5.86 0.16 -5.32
C LYS A 39 4.93 0.01 -6.53
N LEU A 40 5.44 0.32 -7.72
CA LEU A 40 4.76 0.06 -8.98
C LEU A 40 5.53 -0.98 -9.79
N ASP A 41 4.80 -1.88 -10.45
CA ASP A 41 5.33 -2.80 -11.46
C ASP A 41 4.75 -2.45 -12.84
N ASP A 42 5.40 -2.92 -13.90
CA ASP A 42 5.06 -2.68 -15.31
C ASP A 42 4.86 -1.19 -15.63
N ILE A 43 5.83 -0.37 -15.23
CA ILE A 43 5.72 1.08 -15.34
C ILE A 43 5.89 1.61 -16.76
N GLN A 44 5.28 2.77 -17.01
CA GLN A 44 5.47 3.59 -18.20
C GLN A 44 5.61 5.05 -17.77
N VAL A 45 6.61 5.75 -18.33
CA VAL A 45 6.80 7.19 -18.10
C VAL A 45 6.03 7.96 -19.16
N VAL A 46 5.15 8.87 -18.73
CA VAL A 46 4.24 9.59 -19.64
C VAL A 46 5.01 10.48 -20.63
N GLU A 47 6.08 11.15 -20.18
CA GLU A 47 6.97 11.97 -21.01
C GLU A 47 8.30 11.26 -21.32
N GLU A 48 8.22 10.08 -21.92
CA GLU A 48 9.38 9.22 -22.19
C GLU A 48 10.49 9.92 -23.00
N ILE A 49 10.11 10.78 -23.97
CA ILE A 49 11.04 11.54 -24.83
C ILE A 49 11.95 12.46 -24.01
N LYS A 50 11.44 13.01 -22.91
CA LYS A 50 12.16 13.93 -22.03
C LYS A 50 13.03 13.20 -21.01
N TYR A 51 12.69 11.96 -20.69
CA TYR A 51 13.37 11.13 -19.69
C TYR A 51 13.71 9.72 -20.23
N PRO A 52 14.51 9.60 -21.29
CA PRO A 52 14.81 8.31 -21.93
C PRO A 52 15.57 7.33 -21.02
N HIS A 53 16.20 7.83 -19.97
CA HIS A 53 16.88 7.00 -18.96
C HIS A 53 15.91 6.19 -18.10
N LEU A 54 14.62 6.57 -18.07
CA LEU A 54 13.59 5.86 -17.29
C LEU A 54 12.86 4.79 -18.09
N SER A 55 12.98 4.79 -19.42
CA SER A 55 12.35 3.81 -20.34
C SER A 55 12.71 2.35 -20.04
N SER A 56 13.92 2.11 -19.54
CA SER A 56 14.41 0.75 -19.28
C SER A 56 13.92 0.18 -17.95
N VAL A 57 13.30 1.00 -17.11
CA VAL A 57 12.88 0.61 -15.76
C VAL A 57 11.48 0.00 -15.84
N LYS A 58 11.34 -1.26 -15.41
CA LYS A 58 10.03 -1.94 -15.38
C LYS A 58 9.32 -1.82 -14.03
N ASN A 59 10.07 -1.76 -12.94
CA ASN A 59 9.54 -1.71 -11.58
C ASN A 59 10.21 -0.56 -10.83
N VAL A 60 9.46 0.16 -10.00
CA VAL A 60 9.96 1.32 -9.25
C VAL A 60 9.45 1.31 -7.82
N PHE A 61 10.30 1.80 -6.91
CA PHE A 61 9.92 2.10 -5.53
C PHE A 61 10.06 3.61 -5.29
N ILE A 62 8.96 4.26 -4.96
CA ILE A 62 8.85 5.71 -4.79
C ILE A 62 8.63 6.01 -3.32
N ARG A 63 9.45 6.91 -2.78
CA ARG A 63 9.29 7.41 -1.41
C ARG A 63 8.09 8.34 -1.32
N GLY A 64 7.18 8.10 -0.38
CA GLY A 64 5.92 8.87 -0.27
C GLY A 64 6.12 10.38 -0.14
N SER A 65 7.23 10.82 0.46
CA SER A 65 7.55 12.25 0.63
C SER A 65 7.80 13.02 -0.67
N VAL A 66 8.15 12.34 -1.77
CA VAL A 66 8.39 12.98 -3.08
C VAL A 66 7.17 12.96 -4.00
N VAL A 67 6.10 12.28 -3.60
CA VAL A 67 4.84 12.22 -4.35
C VAL A 67 4.09 13.55 -4.19
N ARG A 68 3.53 14.06 -5.28
CA ARG A 68 2.64 15.23 -5.30
C ARG A 68 1.19 14.79 -5.48
N TYR A 69 0.91 13.98 -6.51
CA TYR A 69 -0.43 13.46 -6.78
C TYR A 69 -0.39 11.97 -7.12
N VAL A 70 -1.49 11.27 -6.82
CA VAL A 70 -1.76 9.93 -7.33
C VAL A 70 -3.10 9.99 -8.04
N HIS A 71 -3.05 9.90 -9.37
CA HIS A 71 -4.23 9.88 -10.22
C HIS A 71 -4.81 8.47 -10.26
N LEU A 72 -6.09 8.37 -9.97
CA LEU A 72 -6.84 7.11 -9.86
C LEU A 72 -8.01 7.13 -10.85
N PRO A 73 -8.34 5.99 -11.49
CA PRO A 73 -9.56 5.89 -12.27
C PRO A 73 -10.77 6.02 -11.34
N ALA A 74 -11.77 6.82 -11.73
CA ALA A 74 -12.96 7.06 -10.91
C ALA A 74 -13.73 5.77 -10.58
N SER A 75 -13.67 4.77 -11.45
CA SER A 75 -14.30 3.46 -11.25
C SER A 75 -13.66 2.62 -10.14
N ALA A 76 -12.40 2.91 -9.75
CA ALA A 76 -11.72 2.19 -8.68
C ALA A 76 -11.93 2.82 -7.30
N VAL A 77 -12.65 3.94 -7.21
CA VAL A 77 -12.83 4.71 -5.98
C VAL A 77 -14.30 4.73 -5.58
N ASP A 78 -14.63 4.05 -4.48
CA ASP A 78 -15.93 4.18 -3.81
C ASP A 78 -15.92 5.47 -2.98
N VAL A 79 -16.37 6.56 -3.60
CA VAL A 79 -16.43 7.90 -2.99
C VAL A 79 -17.30 7.92 -1.73
N PRO A 80 -18.54 7.36 -1.72
CA PRO A 80 -19.35 7.28 -0.51
C PRO A 80 -18.63 6.61 0.66
N LEU A 81 -17.96 5.48 0.43
CA LEU A 81 -17.22 4.77 1.47
C LEU A 81 -16.04 5.60 2.00
N LEU A 82 -15.32 6.29 1.10
CA LEU A 82 -14.22 7.18 1.45
C LEU A 82 -14.68 8.37 2.29
N GLU A 83 -15.79 9.01 1.92
CA GLU A 83 -16.39 10.09 2.70
C GLU A 83 -16.78 9.61 4.10
N ASP A 84 -17.49 8.48 4.19
CA ASP A 84 -17.97 7.92 5.45
C ASP A 84 -16.84 7.59 6.41
N ALA A 85 -15.76 7.00 5.91
CA ALA A 85 -14.62 6.65 6.73
C ALA A 85 -13.74 7.87 7.08
N THR A 86 -13.79 8.93 6.27
CA THR A 86 -13.20 10.23 6.62
C THR A 86 -13.95 10.86 7.79
N ARG A 87 -15.29 10.82 7.78
CA ARG A 87 -16.13 11.31 8.90
C ARG A 87 -15.90 10.52 10.19
N ARG A 88 -15.73 9.20 10.08
CA ARG A 88 -15.54 8.29 11.21
C ARG A 88 -14.09 8.20 11.71
N GLY A 89 -13.13 8.81 11.00
CA GLY A 89 -11.70 8.75 11.33
C GLY A 89 -11.07 7.34 11.23
N MET A 90 -11.78 6.35 10.70
CA MET A 90 -11.41 4.94 10.74
C MET A 90 -11.82 4.22 9.44
N PHE A 91 -10.90 4.13 8.49
CA PHE A 91 -10.95 3.11 7.44
C PHE A 91 -10.39 1.81 8.03
N LEU A 92 -11.23 1.13 8.80
CA LEU A 92 -11.19 -0.31 9.11
C LEU A 92 -10.08 -0.83 10.06
N SER A 93 -10.47 -1.02 11.33
CA SER A 93 -10.12 -2.22 12.10
C SER A 93 -11.26 -3.27 12.08
N HIS A 94 -12.37 -3.01 11.37
CA HIS A 94 -13.53 -3.89 11.31
C HIS A 94 -14.34 -3.64 10.03
N PHE A 95 -14.18 -4.48 9.02
CA PHE A 95 -15.17 -4.61 7.95
C PHE A 95 -16.26 -5.55 8.49
N PRO A 96 -17.56 -5.18 8.52
CA PRO A 96 -18.60 -6.18 8.67
C PRO A 96 -18.63 -7.02 7.38
N SER A 97 -18.54 -8.34 7.52
CA SER A 97 -18.72 -9.27 6.41
C SER A 97 -20.12 -9.09 5.80
N PRO A 98 -20.29 -9.25 4.48
CA PRO A 98 -21.60 -9.23 3.86
C PRO A 98 -22.49 -10.35 4.44
N PRO A 99 -23.81 -10.13 4.58
CA PRO A 99 -24.72 -11.11 5.15
C PRO A 99 -24.84 -12.31 4.20
N GLY A 100 -24.29 -13.47 4.61
CA GLY A 100 -24.46 -14.73 3.88
C GLY A 100 -23.26 -15.68 3.84
N ILE A 101 -22.08 -15.29 4.32
CA ILE A 101 -20.91 -16.18 4.38
C ILE A 101 -20.55 -16.43 5.85
N SER A 102 -20.94 -17.59 6.37
CA SER A 102 -20.41 -18.11 7.63
C SER A 102 -18.96 -18.51 7.40
N SER A 103 -18.02 -17.73 7.89
CA SER A 103 -16.65 -18.20 8.07
C SER A 103 -16.07 -17.61 9.34
N SER A 104 -16.09 -18.46 10.38
CA SER A 104 -15.19 -18.40 11.51
C SER A 104 -13.75 -18.18 11.03
N PHE A 105 -13.29 -16.94 11.07
CA PHE A 105 -11.87 -16.61 11.02
C PHE A 105 -11.42 -16.17 12.41
N PRO A 106 -10.23 -16.59 12.85
CA PRO A 106 -9.81 -16.40 14.23
C PRO A 106 -9.56 -14.91 14.49
N SER A 107 -9.99 -14.48 15.67
CA SER A 107 -9.71 -13.17 16.24
C SER A 107 -8.23 -12.80 16.11
N PRO A 108 -7.90 -11.50 15.89
CA PRO A 108 -6.52 -11.05 15.74
C PRO A 108 -5.71 -11.45 16.97
N ILE A 109 -4.60 -12.13 16.71
CA ILE A 109 -3.59 -12.48 17.71
C ILE A 109 -3.24 -11.20 18.46
N SER A 110 -3.56 -11.19 19.75
CA SER A 110 -3.15 -10.16 20.70
C SER A 110 -1.65 -9.86 20.53
N LEU A 111 -1.32 -8.57 20.50
CA LEU A 111 0.03 -7.98 20.45
C LEU A 111 1.00 -8.48 21.55
N THR A 112 0.58 -9.41 22.42
CA THR A 112 1.43 -10.06 23.42
C THR A 112 2.33 -11.18 22.86
N ALA A 113 2.10 -11.68 21.64
CA ALA A 113 2.85 -12.83 21.11
C ALA A 113 4.17 -12.46 20.40
N VAL A 114 4.30 -11.24 19.86
CA VAL A 114 5.52 -10.83 19.12
C VAL A 114 6.70 -10.57 20.05
N GLN A 115 6.46 -10.24 21.33
CA GLN A 115 7.54 -10.00 22.30
C GLN A 115 8.21 -11.28 22.82
N LYS A 116 7.60 -12.47 22.62
CA LYS A 116 8.21 -13.75 23.06
C LYS A 116 9.05 -14.45 21.98
N LEU A 117 9.00 -14.02 20.72
CA LEU A 117 9.81 -14.63 19.66
C LEU A 117 11.22 -14.03 19.53
N GLN A 118 11.52 -12.90 20.18
CA GLN A 118 12.88 -12.31 20.20
C GLN A 118 13.79 -12.82 21.34
N ILE A 119 13.32 -13.73 22.21
CA ILE A 119 14.13 -14.26 23.33
C ILE A 119 14.64 -15.70 23.10
N ARG A 120 14.25 -16.37 22.00
CA ARG A 120 14.76 -17.72 21.66
C ARG A 120 15.94 -17.76 20.67
N ARG A 121 16.56 -16.61 20.37
CA ARG A 121 17.71 -16.52 19.47
C ARG A 121 19.03 -16.23 20.19
N GLY A 122 19.26 -16.88 21.33
CA GLY A 122 20.48 -16.71 22.11
C GLY A 122 20.71 -17.80 23.16
N LYS A 123 21.08 -19.01 22.73
CA LYS A 123 21.99 -19.93 23.43
C LYS A 123 22.11 -21.24 22.63
N ALA A 124 23.14 -21.32 21.80
CA ALA A 124 23.71 -22.58 21.31
C ALA A 124 25.15 -22.31 20.87
N SER A 125 26.03 -22.02 21.83
CA SER A 125 27.47 -21.99 21.66
C SER A 125 28.11 -22.17 23.03
N GLU A 126 28.36 -23.43 23.40
CA GLU A 126 29.03 -24.00 24.59
C GLU A 126 28.25 -25.31 24.89
N VAL A 127 28.80 -26.51 24.97
CA VAL A 127 30.08 -27.00 25.49
C VAL A 127 30.35 -28.39 24.86
N LEU A 128 31.64 -28.73 24.77
CA LEU A 128 32.31 -30.04 24.60
C LEU A 128 31.46 -31.32 24.70
#